data_AF-A0A401G7T7-F1
#
_entry.id   AF-A0A401G7T7-F1
#
_cell.length_a   1.000
_cell.length_b   1.000
_cell.length_c   1.000
_cell.angle_alpha   90.00
_cell.angle_beta   90.00
_cell.angle_gamma   90.00
#
_symmetry.space_group_name_H-M   'P 1'
#
loop_
_entity.id
_entity.type
_entity.pdbx_description
1 polymer ?
#
loop_
_entity_poly.entity_id
_entity_poly.type
_entity_poly.pdbx_seq_one_letter_code
_entity_poly.pdbx_strand_id
1 'polypeptide(L)'
;MKLNDLFENPTSCAFLTCGNWDLQTMLPEQLALRGFDASCDLVPPYNRWINVKKAFRKYYGMKHPPGGMLQMLQKLDLELEGRHHSGIDDCRNILRIVRKMRMDGWRPAGDLTRW
;
A
#
# COMPACT_ATOMS: atom_id res chain seq x y z
N MET A 1 11.53 14.05 2.22
CA MET A 1 10.43 14.48 1.33
C MET A 1 9.67 15.55 2.06
N LYS A 2 9.62 16.77 1.50
CA LYS A 2 8.74 17.82 2.00
C LYS A 2 7.34 17.59 1.43
N LEU A 3 6.29 18.00 2.12
CA LEU A 3 4.90 17.83 1.65
C LEU A 3 4.70 18.44 0.24
N ASN A 4 5.41 19.54 -0.05
CA ASN A 4 5.37 20.23 -1.34
C ASN A 4 5.85 19.35 -2.51
N ASP A 5 6.81 18.46 -2.28
CA ASP A 5 7.36 17.57 -3.32
C ASP A 5 6.27 16.63 -3.90
N LEU A 6 5.24 16.31 -3.09
CA LEU A 6 4.14 15.43 -3.48
C LEU A 6 3.20 16.10 -4.49
N PHE A 7 3.03 17.42 -4.40
CA PHE A 7 2.20 18.21 -5.30
C PHE A 7 2.99 18.70 -6.52
N GLU A 8 4.29 18.95 -6.37
CA GLU A 8 5.16 19.39 -7.47
C GLU A 8 5.53 18.25 -8.43
N ASN A 9 5.75 17.03 -7.91
CA ASN A 9 6.00 15.86 -8.74
C ASN A 9 5.26 14.62 -8.19
N PRO A 10 3.95 14.50 -8.44
CA PRO A 10 3.14 13.42 -7.91
C PRO A 10 3.54 12.04 -8.47
N THR A 11 4.26 11.98 -9.59
CA THR A 11 4.78 10.71 -10.14
C THR A 11 6.02 10.18 -9.40
N SER A 12 6.70 11.04 -8.62
CA SER A 12 7.87 10.66 -7.83
C SER A 12 7.54 9.82 -6.60
N CYS A 13 6.26 9.72 -6.25
CA CYS A 13 5.78 8.98 -5.10
C CYS A 13 4.72 7.92 -5.50
N ALA A 14 4.39 7.08 -4.53
CA ALA A 14 3.37 6.06 -4.63
C ALA A 14 2.80 5.77 -3.24
N PHE A 15 1.52 5.43 -3.19
CA PHE A 15 0.89 4.93 -1.96
C PHE A 15 1.35 3.51 -1.64
N LEU A 16 1.21 3.14 -0.36
CA LEU A 16 1.36 1.76 0.11
C LEU A 16 0.01 1.31 0.62
N THR A 17 -0.46 0.15 0.15
CA THR A 17 -1.75 -0.42 0.55
C THR A 17 -1.59 -1.89 0.92
N CYS A 18 -2.48 -2.40 1.79
CA CYS A 18 -2.53 -3.81 2.15
C CYS A 18 -3.52 -4.58 1.25
N GLY A 19 -3.21 -4.65 -0.04
CA GLY A 19 -4.11 -5.20 -1.06
C GLY A 19 -4.39 -4.18 -2.15
N ASN A 20 -5.26 -4.53 -3.09
CA ASN A 20 -5.65 -3.61 -4.15
C ASN A 20 -6.93 -2.84 -3.83
N TRP A 21 -7.74 -3.30 -2.87
CA TRP A 21 -9.10 -2.83 -2.65
C TRP A 21 -9.22 -1.31 -2.51
N ASP A 22 -8.36 -0.66 -1.71
CA ASP A 22 -8.47 0.77 -1.41
C ASP A 22 -8.43 1.66 -2.66
N LEU A 23 -7.49 1.41 -3.58
CA LEU A 23 -7.22 2.28 -4.73
C LEU A 23 -7.69 1.69 -6.06
N GLN A 24 -7.83 0.36 -6.14
CA GLN A 24 -8.37 -0.30 -7.33
C GLN A 24 -9.90 -0.35 -7.34
N THR A 25 -10.55 -0.36 -6.17
CA THR A 25 -11.99 -0.60 -6.06
C THR A 25 -12.68 0.53 -5.30
N MET A 26 -12.35 0.71 -4.02
CA MET A 26 -13.11 1.60 -3.14
C MET A 26 -13.05 3.07 -3.56
N LEU A 27 -11.85 3.59 -3.88
CA LEU A 27 -11.73 4.99 -4.30
C LEU A 27 -12.47 5.27 -5.62
N PRO A 28 -12.25 4.53 -6.73
CA PRO A 28 -13.02 4.70 -7.96
C PRO A 28 -14.53 4.60 -7.76
N GLU A 29 -15.02 3.59 -7.02
CA GLU A 29 -16.44 3.41 -6.75
C GLU A 29 -17.02 4.58 -5.95
N GLN A 30 -16.29 5.07 -4.94
CA GLN A 30 -16.72 6.21 -4.14
C GLN A 30 -16.76 7.51 -4.95
N LEU A 31 -15.82 7.72 -5.87
CA LEU A 31 -15.81 8.87 -6.78
C LEU A 31 -17.02 8.83 -7.73
N ALA A 32 -17.29 7.66 -8.33
CA ALA A 32 -18.45 7.45 -9.18
C ALA A 32 -19.77 7.76 -8.46
N LEU A 33 -19.92 7.30 -7.20
CA LEU A 33 -21.08 7.61 -6.36
C LEU A 33 -21.26 9.10 -6.06
N ARG A 34 -20.19 9.90 -6.17
CA ARG A 34 -20.22 11.35 -5.96
C ARG A 34 -20.36 12.14 -7.27
N GLY A 35 -20.57 11.47 -8.39
CA GLY A 35 -20.75 12.11 -9.70
C GLY A 35 -19.43 12.56 -10.33
N PHE A 36 -18.28 12.12 -9.80
CA PHE A 36 -17.04 12.17 -10.57
C PHE A 36 -17.09 11.04 -11.60
N ASP A 37 -16.54 11.29 -12.78
CA ASP A 37 -16.51 10.29 -13.83
C ASP A 37 -15.77 9.03 -13.33
N ALA A 38 -16.41 7.87 -13.38
CA ALA A 38 -15.77 6.59 -13.03
C ALA A 38 -14.61 6.26 -13.98
N SER A 39 -14.60 6.89 -15.17
CA SER A 39 -13.49 6.87 -16.13
C SER A 39 -12.35 7.80 -15.76
N CYS A 40 -12.46 8.60 -14.69
CA CYS A 40 -11.37 9.41 -14.16
C CYS A 40 -10.14 8.52 -14.04
N ASP A 41 -9.24 8.61 -15.02
CA ASP A 41 -7.89 8.13 -14.94
C ASP A 41 -7.33 8.79 -13.69
N LEU A 42 -7.35 8.05 -12.57
CA LEU A 42 -6.86 8.56 -11.29
C LEU A 42 -5.50 9.17 -11.61
N VAL A 43 -5.31 10.44 -11.31
CA VAL A 43 -4.02 11.07 -11.62
C VAL A 43 -3.03 10.70 -10.54
N PRO A 44 -1.72 10.74 -10.84
CA PRO A 44 -0.70 10.59 -9.80
C PRO A 44 -0.99 11.55 -8.62
N PRO A 45 -0.77 11.11 -7.37
CA PRO A 45 -0.29 9.77 -6.99
C PRO A 45 -1.40 8.71 -6.83
N TYR A 46 -2.68 9.04 -7.04
CA TYR A 46 -3.82 8.18 -6.73
C TYR A 46 -3.92 6.94 -7.65
N ASN A 47 -3.33 6.95 -8.84
CA ASN A 47 -3.17 5.75 -9.67
C ASN A 47 -1.87 4.95 -9.40
N ARG A 48 -1.07 5.34 -8.42
CA ARG A 48 0.25 4.76 -8.17
C ARG A 48 0.33 4.21 -6.76
N TRP A 49 0.34 2.89 -6.64
CA TRP A 49 0.56 2.26 -5.35
C TRP A 49 1.31 0.94 -5.45
N ILE A 50 1.91 0.56 -4.32
CA ILE A 50 2.53 -0.73 -4.10
C ILE A 50 1.60 -1.54 -3.19
N ASN A 51 1.13 -2.68 -3.69
CA ASN A 51 0.45 -3.66 -2.86
C ASN A 51 1.49 -4.40 -2.01
N VAL A 52 1.54 -4.06 -0.72
CA VAL A 52 2.54 -4.59 0.23
C VAL A 52 2.48 -6.11 0.32
N LYS A 53 1.31 -6.73 0.16
CA LYS A 53 1.17 -8.20 0.19
C LYS A 53 1.94 -8.86 -0.96
N LYS A 54 1.90 -8.26 -2.16
CA LYS A 54 2.64 -8.77 -3.34
C LYS A 54 4.14 -8.58 -3.16
N ALA A 55 4.56 -7.39 -2.72
CA ALA A 55 5.96 -7.08 -2.45
C ALA A 55 6.53 -8.01 -1.37
N PHE A 56 5.81 -8.21 -0.27
CA PHE A 56 6.17 -9.08 0.84
C PHE A 56 6.36 -10.53 0.38
N ARG A 57 5.38 -11.06 -0.38
CA ARG A 57 5.48 -12.41 -0.95
C ARG A 57 6.72 -12.59 -1.80
N LYS A 58 6.94 -11.67 -2.75
CA LYS A 58 8.06 -11.73 -3.70
C LYS A 58 9.39 -11.68 -2.94
N TYR A 59 9.50 -10.79 -1.98
CA TYR A 59 10.74 -10.56 -1.24
C TYR A 59 11.11 -11.73 -0.31
N TYR A 60 10.16 -12.25 0.46
CA TYR A 60 10.40 -13.38 1.37
C TYR A 60 10.19 -14.77 0.73
N GLY A 61 10.07 -14.85 -0.60
CA GLY A 61 9.97 -16.12 -1.32
C GLY A 61 8.73 -16.97 -0.98
N MET A 62 7.60 -16.34 -0.67
CA MET A 62 6.40 -17.06 -0.24
C MET A 62 5.62 -17.65 -1.43
N LYS A 63 5.10 -18.87 -1.26
CA LYS A 63 4.25 -19.54 -2.27
C LYS A 63 3.02 -18.71 -2.63
N HIS A 64 2.32 -18.19 -1.62
CA HIS A 64 1.11 -17.37 -1.76
C HIS A 64 1.29 -16.00 -1.09
N PRO A 65 0.59 -14.94 -1.56
CA PRO A 65 0.53 -13.69 -0.82
C PRO A 65 0.01 -13.90 0.60
N PRO A 66 0.49 -13.13 1.58
CA PRO A 66 -0.09 -13.16 2.92
C PRO A 66 -1.58 -12.81 2.84
N GLY A 67 -2.41 -13.39 3.71
CA GLY A 67 -3.85 -13.15 3.81
C GLY A 67 -4.18 -11.69 4.13
N GLY A 68 -3.31 -11.03 4.90
CA GLY A 68 -3.43 -9.62 5.24
C GLY A 68 -2.29 -9.16 6.15
N MET A 69 -2.49 -8.00 6.77
CA MET A 69 -1.51 -7.36 7.65
C MET A 69 -1.09 -8.24 8.83
N LEU A 70 -2.04 -8.89 9.51
CA LEU A 70 -1.74 -9.72 10.69
C LEU A 70 -0.81 -10.89 10.37
N GLN A 71 -0.95 -11.52 9.20
CA GLN A 71 -0.04 -12.60 8.79
C GLN A 71 1.36 -12.08 8.46
N MET A 72 1.47 -10.87 7.89
CA MET A 72 2.77 -10.22 7.68
C MET A 72 3.45 -9.88 9.00
N LEU A 73 2.70 -9.34 9.98
CA LEU A 73 3.19 -9.08 11.33
C LEU A 73 3.72 -10.36 11.98
N GLN A 74 2.90 -11.43 12.00
CA GLN A 74 3.28 -12.72 12.56
C GLN A 74 4.56 -13.28 11.90
N LYS A 75 4.68 -13.18 10.58
CA LYS A 75 5.85 -13.70 9.85
C LYS A 75 7.14 -12.95 10.17
N LEU A 76 7.02 -11.67 10.55
CA LEU A 76 8.14 -10.81 10.94
C LEU A 76 8.40 -10.77 12.45
N ASP A 77 7.65 -11.55 13.24
CA ASP A 77 7.70 -11.53 14.70
C ASP A 77 7.43 -10.12 15.28
N LEU A 78 6.43 -9.44 14.69
CA LEU A 78 5.96 -8.13 15.13
C LEU A 78 4.58 -8.26 15.78
N GLU A 79 4.40 -7.67 16.94
CA GLU A 79 3.08 -7.56 17.57
C GLU A 79 2.20 -6.52 16.88
N LEU A 80 0.88 -6.71 16.91
CA LEU A 80 -0.08 -5.70 16.48
C LEU A 80 -0.07 -4.52 17.46
N GLU A 81 0.12 -3.30 16.96
CA GLU A 81 -0.03 -2.09 17.76
C GLU A 81 -1.39 -1.43 17.48
N GLY A 82 -2.13 -1.06 18.54
CA GLY A 82 -3.44 -0.42 18.41
C GLY A 82 -4.57 -1.40 18.09
N ARG A 83 -5.57 -0.96 17.32
CA ARG A 83 -6.79 -1.74 17.04
C ARG A 83 -6.85 -2.20 15.58
N HIS A 84 -7.00 -3.50 15.35
CA HIS A 84 -7.25 -4.00 13.99
C HIS A 84 -8.55 -3.40 13.41
N HIS A 85 -8.53 -3.03 12.12
CA HIS A 85 -9.62 -2.31 11.43
C HIS A 85 -9.82 -0.86 11.90
N SER A 86 -8.85 -0.30 12.61
CA SER A 86 -8.68 1.16 12.73
C SER A 86 -7.75 1.61 11.62
N GLY A 87 -8.25 2.41 10.66
CA GLY A 87 -7.47 2.76 9.46
C GLY A 87 -6.11 3.40 9.79
N ILE A 88 -6.03 4.22 10.83
CA ILE A 88 -4.76 4.83 11.26
C ILE A 88 -3.80 3.81 11.89
N ASP A 89 -4.30 2.84 12.66
CA ASP A 89 -3.47 1.82 13.29
C ASP A 89 -3.01 0.79 12.26
N ASP A 90 -3.87 0.42 11.31
CA ASP A 90 -3.50 -0.43 10.18
C ASP A 90 -2.38 0.25 9.35
N CYS A 91 -2.49 1.55 9.07
CA CYS A 91 -1.42 2.32 8.43
C CYS A 91 -0.10 2.29 9.21
N ARG A 92 -0.14 2.46 10.55
CA ARG A 92 1.06 2.38 11.41
C ARG A 92 1.71 1.00 11.35
N ASN A 93 0.92 -0.07 11.42
CA ASN A 93 1.43 -1.44 11.35
C ASN A 93 1.96 -1.80 9.95
N ILE A 94 1.30 -1.37 8.87
CA ILE A 94 1.82 -1.51 7.51
C ILE A 94 3.17 -0.80 7.38
N LEU A 95 3.33 0.39 7.96
CA LEU A 95 4.61 1.10 7.97
C LEU A 95 5.69 0.33 8.75
N ARG A 96 5.35 -0.29 9.89
CA ARG A 96 6.28 -1.15 10.66
C ARG A 96 6.75 -2.34 9.84
N ILE A 97 5.83 -3.03 9.16
CA ILE A 97 6.16 -4.12 8.22
C ILE A 97 7.11 -3.62 7.13
N VAL A 98 6.76 -2.52 6.46
CA VAL A 98 7.57 -1.96 5.37
C VAL A 98 8.95 -1.54 5.86
N ARG A 99 9.06 -0.92 7.04
CA ARG A 99 10.36 -0.58 7.65
C ARG A 99 11.22 -1.82 7.88
N LYS A 100 10.64 -2.90 8.43
CA LYS A 100 11.34 -4.16 8.61
C LYS A 100 11.79 -4.75 7.26
N MET A 101 10.92 -4.79 6.26
CA MET A 101 11.30 -5.19 4.89
C MET A 101 12.47 -4.36 4.35
N ARG A 102 12.45 -3.04 4.54
CA ARG A 102 13.53 -2.13 4.11
C ARG A 102 14.85 -2.43 4.84
N MET A 103 14.80 -2.75 6.13
CA MET A 103 15.98 -3.15 6.91
C MET A 103 16.56 -4.48 6.43
N ASP A 104 15.69 -5.43 6.06
CA ASP A 104 16.12 -6.73 5.55
C ASP A 104 16.73 -6.62 4.14
N GLY A 105 16.44 -5.53 3.41
CA GLY A 105 17.04 -5.22 2.11
C GLY A 105 16.04 -5.12 0.95
N TRP A 106 14.74 -5.15 1.22
CA TRP A 106 13.73 -4.91 0.19
C TRP A 106 13.91 -3.51 -0.42
N ARG A 107 13.77 -3.45 -1.74
CA ARG A 107 13.75 -2.20 -2.50
C ARG A 107 12.42 -2.12 -3.27
N PRO A 108 11.71 -0.98 -3.22
CA PRO A 108 10.41 -0.83 -3.88
C PRO A 108 10.50 -0.74 -5.42
N ALA A 109 11.71 -0.76 -5.99
CA ALA A 109 11.94 -0.67 -7.42
C ALA A 109 11.28 -1.85 -8.15
N GLY A 110 10.31 -1.54 -9.02
CA GLY A 110 9.60 -2.54 -9.83
C GLY A 110 8.37 -3.17 -9.15
N ASP A 111 8.01 -2.75 -7.94
CA ASP A 111 6.82 -3.26 -7.22
C ASP A 111 5.60 -2.34 -7.34
N LEU A 112 5.68 -1.28 -8.17
CA LEU A 112 4.51 -0.51 -8.57
C LEU A 112 3.47 -1.43 -9.20
N THR A 113 2.24 -1.33 -8.71
CA THR A 113 1.12 -2.07 -9.28
C THR A 113 0.89 -1.57 -10.70
N ARG A 114 0.92 -2.51 -11.65
CA ARG A 114 0.52 -2.26 -13.04
C ARG A 114 -0.93 -2.68 -13.20
N TRP A 115 -1.69 -1.81 -13.83
CA TRP A 115 -3.05 -2.05 -14.26
C TRP A 115 -3.04 -2.84 -15.57
#